data_AF-A0A401PY24-F1
#
_entry.id   AF-A0A401PY24-F1
#
_cell.length_a   1.000
_cell.length_b   1.000
_cell.length_c   1.000
_cell.angle_alpha   90.00
_cell.angle_beta   90.00
_cell.angle_gamma   90.00
#
_symmetry.space_group_name_H-M   'P 1'
#
loop_
_entity.id
_entity.type
_entity.pdbx_description
1 polymer ?
#
loop_
_entity_poly.entity_id
_entity_poly.type
_entity_poly.pdbx_seq_one_letter_code
_entity_poly.pdbx_strand_id
1 'polypeptide(L)'
;FVMFTAIHKHYALEEWKKFAASHPECLEHIAVSSGTGQADLDKLYTMLETIPAIKYICLDVANGYSEYFVESVKTVRAKFPKRTIMVSIIIKPLAKYLKC
;
A
#
# COMPACT_ATOMS: atom_id res chain seq x y z
N PHE A 1 -12.21 15.52 -14.41
CA PHE A 1 -11.10 14.55 -14.33
C PHE A 1 -10.93 14.12 -12.90
N VAL A 2 -10.74 12.84 -12.65
CA VAL A 2 -10.44 12.30 -11.32
C VAL A 2 -8.93 12.04 -11.24
N MET A 3 -8.29 12.55 -10.19
CA MET A 3 -6.85 12.36 -9.97
C MET A 3 -6.62 11.23 -8.97
N PHE A 4 -5.79 10.27 -9.33
CA PHE A 4 -5.36 9.22 -8.41
C PHE A 4 -4.12 9.68 -7.63
N THR A 5 -4.04 9.43 -6.32
CA THR A 5 -2.93 9.89 -5.49
C THR A 5 -2.36 8.77 -4.61
N ALA A 6 -1.08 8.43 -4.83
CA ALA A 6 -0.30 7.65 -3.87
C ALA A 6 0.20 8.60 -2.78
N ILE A 7 -0.38 8.50 -1.58
CA ILE A 7 -0.06 9.41 -0.47
C ILE A 7 1.23 8.94 0.21
N HIS A 8 2.15 9.86 0.50
CA HIS A 8 3.42 9.55 1.16
C HIS A 8 3.21 8.87 2.53
N LYS A 9 4.17 8.04 2.96
CA LYS A 9 4.04 7.19 4.15
C LYS A 9 4.17 7.91 5.51
N HIS A 10 4.35 9.23 5.52
CA HIS A 10 4.76 9.98 6.72
C HIS A 10 3.60 10.47 7.60
N TYR A 11 2.39 10.63 7.06
CA TYR A 11 1.23 11.06 7.87
C TYR A 11 0.90 10.08 8.99
N ALA A 12 0.51 10.60 10.15
CA ALA A 12 0.06 9.83 11.30
C ALA A 12 -1.35 9.25 11.08
N LEU A 13 -1.71 8.23 11.86
CA LEU A 13 -3.03 7.57 11.76
C LEU A 13 -4.19 8.56 11.97
N GLU A 14 -4.07 9.50 12.92
CA GLU A 14 -5.11 10.47 13.20
C GLU A 14 -5.34 11.46 12.06
N GLU A 15 -4.28 11.82 11.32
CA GLU A 15 -4.39 12.66 10.12
C GLU A 15 -5.18 11.93 9.02
N TRP A 16 -4.94 10.63 8.86
CA TRP A 16 -5.68 9.79 7.93
C TRP A 16 -7.15 9.59 8.33
N LYS A 17 -7.44 9.39 9.61
CA LYS A 17 -8.82 9.33 10.11
C LYS A 17 -9.57 10.63 9.83
N LYS A 18 -8.93 11.76 10.14
CA LYS A 18 -9.49 13.09 9.86
C LYS A 18 -9.74 13.28 8.37
N PHE A 19 -8.77 12.94 7.52
CA PHE A 19 -8.92 13.02 6.07
C PHE A 19 -10.08 12.15 5.57
N ALA A 20 -10.17 10.90 6.00
CA ALA A 20 -11.20 9.96 5.58
C ALA A 20 -12.61 10.38 6.01
N ALA A 21 -12.74 11.00 7.19
CA ALA A 21 -14.01 11.54 7.67
C ALA A 21 -14.43 12.80 6.90
N SER A 22 -13.47 13.65 6.53
CA SER A 22 -13.74 14.90 5.82
C SER A 22 -13.95 14.74 4.32
N HIS A 23 -13.32 13.75 3.69
CA HIS A 23 -13.34 13.53 2.24
C HIS A 23 -13.53 12.04 1.89
N PRO A 24 -14.65 11.41 2.28
CA PRO A 24 -14.91 10.00 2.02
C PRO A 24 -14.92 9.66 0.52
N GLU A 25 -15.29 10.60 -0.35
CA GLU A 25 -15.28 10.48 -1.80
C GLU A 25 -13.87 10.31 -2.39
N CYS A 26 -12.83 10.80 -1.70
CA CYS A 26 -11.46 10.66 -2.18
C CYS A 26 -10.91 9.24 -1.96
N LEU A 27 -11.48 8.46 -1.04
CA LEU A 27 -10.92 7.18 -0.59
C LEU A 27 -10.84 6.11 -1.69
N GLU A 28 -11.66 6.23 -2.74
CA GLU A 28 -11.62 5.34 -3.90
C GLU A 28 -10.47 5.63 -4.88
N HIS A 29 -9.80 6.77 -4.76
CA HIS A 29 -8.77 7.22 -5.70
C HIS A 29 -7.42 7.48 -5.03
N ILE A 30 -7.21 6.93 -3.83
CA ILE A 30 -5.94 7.06 -3.11
C ILE A 30 -5.32 5.71 -2.81
N ALA A 31 -4.00 5.71 -2.66
CA ALA A 31 -3.24 4.59 -2.12
C ALA A 31 -2.46 5.00 -0.88
N VAL A 32 -2.41 4.10 0.12
CA VAL A 32 -1.47 4.24 1.24
C VAL A 32 -0.11 3.73 0.77
N SER A 33 0.92 4.57 0.84
CA SER A 33 2.28 4.17 0.52
C SER A 33 3.00 3.60 1.74
N SER A 34 3.83 2.59 1.52
CA SER A 34 4.64 1.96 2.57
C SER A 34 5.94 1.41 1.99
N GLY A 35 6.97 1.30 2.83
CA GLY A 35 8.17 0.52 2.54
C GLY A 35 7.98 -0.95 2.92
N THR A 36 9.08 -1.69 3.06
CA THR A 36 9.06 -3.08 3.51
C THR A 36 9.56 -3.32 4.92
N GLY A 37 10.09 -2.30 5.59
CA GLY A 37 10.50 -2.42 6.99
C GLY A 37 9.31 -2.70 7.90
N GLN A 38 9.52 -3.45 8.99
CA GLN A 38 8.44 -3.88 9.89
C GLN A 38 7.59 -2.70 10.39
N ALA A 39 8.22 -1.59 10.80
CA ALA A 39 7.50 -0.41 11.27
C ALA A 39 6.61 0.23 10.18
N ASP A 40 7.07 0.23 8.93
CA ASP A 40 6.29 0.74 7.80
C ASP A 40 5.09 -0.18 7.49
N LEU A 41 5.28 -1.50 7.61
CA LEU A 41 4.24 -2.49 7.41
C LEU A 41 3.20 -2.47 8.54
N ASP A 42 3.61 -2.35 9.80
CA ASP A 42 2.70 -2.24 10.94
C ASP A 42 1.83 -0.99 10.83
N LYS A 43 2.43 0.13 10.40
CA LYS A 43 1.70 1.36 10.10
C LYS A 43 0.70 1.16 8.96
N LEU A 44 1.13 0.54 7.85
CA LEU A 44 0.25 0.20 6.73
C LEU A 44 -0.94 -0.65 7.19
N TYR A 45 -0.71 -1.67 8.01
CA TYR A 45 -1.75 -2.58 8.50
C TYR A 45 -2.77 -1.86 9.35
N THR A 46 -2.29 -1.09 10.33
CA THR A 46 -3.13 -0.28 11.21
C THR A 46 -4.02 0.66 10.39
N MET A 47 -3.46 1.29 9.35
CA MET A 47 -4.17 2.23 8.50
C MET A 47 -5.29 1.58 7.67
N LEU A 48 -4.98 0.45 7.05
CA LEU A 48 -5.92 -0.29 6.21
C LEU A 48 -7.03 -1.00 7.03
N GLU A 49 -6.74 -1.38 8.26
CA GLU A 49 -7.74 -1.93 9.19
C GLU A 49 -8.65 -0.82 9.75
N THR A 50 -8.07 0.36 10.04
CA THR A 50 -8.84 1.53 10.52
C THR A 50 -9.73 2.14 9.44
N ILE A 51 -9.25 2.18 8.19
CA ILE A 51 -9.94 2.84 7.07
C ILE A 51 -10.20 1.81 5.96
N PRO A 52 -11.18 0.91 6.14
CA PRO A 52 -11.41 -0.22 5.23
C PRO A 52 -11.80 0.21 3.81
N ALA A 53 -12.30 1.44 3.63
CA ALA A 53 -12.67 2.02 2.34
C ALA A 53 -11.46 2.20 1.40
N ILE A 54 -10.22 2.25 1.92
CA ILE A 54 -9.01 2.32 1.11
C ILE A 54 -8.76 0.96 0.43
N LYS A 55 -8.74 0.99 -0.90
CA LYS A 55 -8.62 -0.21 -1.75
C LYS A 55 -7.21 -0.44 -2.29
N TYR A 56 -6.36 0.58 -2.26
CA TYR A 56 -5.06 0.56 -2.93
C TYR A 56 -3.89 0.70 -1.94
N ILE A 57 -2.85 -0.08 -2.21
CA ILE A 57 -1.59 -0.10 -1.48
C ILE A 57 -0.49 0.24 -2.48
N CYS A 58 0.44 1.12 -2.10
CA CYS A 58 1.65 1.38 -2.86
C CYS A 58 2.85 0.89 -2.04
N LEU A 59 3.49 -0.21 -2.46
CA LEU A 59 4.74 -0.68 -1.86
C LEU A 59 5.90 -0.08 -2.64
N ASP A 60 6.60 0.84 -2.01
CA ASP A 60 7.67 1.63 -2.61
C ASP A 60 9.01 1.39 -1.92
N VAL A 61 9.99 0.90 -2.69
CA VAL A 61 11.35 0.63 -2.23
C VAL A 61 12.37 1.11 -3.26
N ALA A 62 13.53 1.55 -2.78
CA ALA A 62 14.63 1.93 -3.66
C ALA A 62 15.19 0.75 -4.50
N ASN A 63 15.11 -0.48 -3.97
CA ASN A 63 15.61 -1.68 -4.63
C ASN A 63 14.55 -2.80 -4.65
N GLY A 64 13.78 -2.88 -5.74
CA GLY A 64 12.74 -3.89 -5.95
C GLY A 64 13.24 -5.27 -6.37
N TYR A 65 14.55 -5.50 -6.49
CA TYR A 65 15.12 -6.80 -6.88
C TYR A 65 15.33 -7.78 -5.73
N SER A 66 15.26 -7.29 -4.49
CA SER A 66 15.55 -8.14 -3.33
C SER A 66 14.48 -9.21 -3.13
N GLU A 67 14.89 -10.44 -2.80
CA GLU A 67 13.95 -11.50 -2.39
C GLU A 67 13.09 -11.06 -1.20
N TYR A 68 13.67 -10.26 -0.31
CA TYR A 68 12.97 -9.61 0.80
C TYR A 68 11.77 -8.77 0.33
N PHE A 69 11.90 -8.03 -0.77
CA PHE A 69 10.79 -7.28 -1.35
C PHE A 69 9.70 -8.22 -1.87
N VAL A 70 10.08 -9.30 -2.57
CA VAL A 70 9.12 -10.30 -3.07
C VAL A 70 8.33 -10.93 -1.92
N GLU A 71 9.00 -11.33 -0.84
CA GLU A 71 8.35 -11.92 0.34
C GLU A 71 7.47 -10.90 1.07
N SER A 72 7.87 -9.63 1.10
CA SER A 72 7.04 -8.55 1.65
C SER A 72 5.74 -8.38 0.84
N VAL A 73 5.82 -8.37 -0.49
CA VAL A 73 4.64 -8.29 -1.36
C VAL A 73 3.71 -9.49 -1.14
N LYS A 74 4.25 -10.72 -1.05
CA LYS A 74 3.47 -11.93 -0.76
C LYS A 74 2.78 -11.85 0.60
N THR A 75 3.49 -11.38 1.63
CA THR A 75 2.96 -11.20 2.98
C THR A 75 1.80 -10.20 2.98
N VAL A 76 1.97 -9.04 2.33
CA VAL A 76 0.92 -8.03 2.21
C VAL A 76 -0.28 -8.55 1.40
N ARG A 77 -0.04 -9.31 0.32
CA ARG A 77 -1.11 -9.96 -0.47
C ARG A 77 -1.88 -10.99 0.35
N ALA A 78 -1.20 -11.83 1.14
CA ALA A 78 -1.84 -12.82 1.99
C ALA A 78 -2.74 -12.16 3.05
N LYS A 79 -2.30 -11.05 3.64
CA LYS A 79 -3.10 -10.30 4.62
C LYS A 79 -4.26 -9.52 3.98
N PHE A 80 -4.08 -8.99 2.77
CA PHE A 80 -5.10 -8.20 2.07
C PHE A 80 -5.42 -8.71 0.66
N PRO A 81 -6.07 -9.88 0.54
CA PRO A 81 -6.27 -10.56 -0.73
C PRO A 81 -7.11 -9.77 -1.73
N LYS A 82 -8.01 -8.89 -1.27
CA LYS A 82 -8.91 -8.10 -2.13
C LYS A 82 -8.39 -6.72 -2.52
N ARG A 83 -7.27 -6.26 -1.94
CA ARG A 83 -6.72 -4.92 -2.21
C ARG A 83 -5.80 -4.93 -3.42
N THR A 84 -5.81 -3.83 -4.18
CA THR A 84 -4.88 -3.65 -5.30
C THR A 84 -3.52 -3.21 -4.75
N ILE A 85 -2.47 -3.95 -5.09
CA ILE A 85 -1.10 -3.64 -4.66
C ILE A 85 -0.34 -3.14 -5.88
N MET A 86 0.10 -1.89 -5.81
CA MET A 86 1.02 -1.28 -6.75
C MET A 86 2.44 -1.39 -6.17
N VAL A 87 3.42 -1.57 -7.05
CA VAL A 87 4.84 -1.67 -6.71
C VAL A 87 5.63 -0.70 -7.59
N SER A 88 6.54 0.09 -7.01
CA SER A 88 7.16 1.24 -7.69
C SER A 88 8.31 0.91 -8.65
N ILE A 89 8.76 -0.35 -8.74
CA ILE A 89 9.86 -0.78 -9.63
C ILE A 89 9.58 -2.18 -10.20
N ILE A 90 9.72 -2.31 -11.53
CA ILE A 90 9.59 -3.57 -12.28
C ILE A 90 10.87 -3.84 -13.06
N ILE A 91 11.61 -4.92 -12.77
CA ILE A 91 12.65 -5.42 -13.68
C ILE A 91 12.63 -6.97 -13.69
N LYS A 92 12.31 -7.54 -14.88
CA LYS A 92 11.91 -8.96 -15.15
C LYS A 92 10.67 -9.40 -14.35
N PRO A 93 9.83 -10.34 -14.85
CA PRO A 93 8.44 -10.39 -14.43
C PRO A 93 8.31 -10.88 -12.99
N LEU A 94 8.24 -9.95 -12.03
CA LEU A 94 7.76 -10.19 -10.68
C LEU A 94 6.38 -10.87 -10.72
N ALA A 95 5.60 -10.59 -11.77
CA ALA A 95 4.39 -11.33 -12.14
C ALA A 95 4.57 -12.86 -12.20
N LYS A 96 5.78 -13.38 -12.51
CA LYS A 96 6.07 -14.82 -12.47
C LYS A 96 6.15 -15.36 -11.03
N TYR A 97 6.62 -14.55 -10.09
CA TYR A 97 6.81 -14.94 -8.68
C TYR A 97 5.58 -14.67 -7.80
N LEU A 98 4.63 -13.87 -8.30
CA LEU A 98 3.39 -13.50 -7.61
C LEU A 98 2.14 -14.25 -8.12
N LYS A 99 2.30 -15.19 -9.06
CA LYS A 99 1.24 -16.15 -9.40
C LYS A 99 1.11 -17.17 -8.28
N CYS A 100 0.29 -16.86 -7.29
CA CYS A 100 -0.41 -17.84 -6.48
C CYS A 100 -1.78 -18.11 -7.11
#